data_AF-A0A4R5G3I2-F1
#
_entry.id   AF-A0A4R5G3I2-F1
#
_cell.length_a   1.000
_cell.length_b   1.000
_cell.length_c   1.000
_cell.angle_alpha   90.00
_cell.angle_beta   90.00
_cell.angle_gamma   90.00
#
_symmetry.space_group_name_H-M   'P 1'
#
loop_
_entity.id
_entity.type
_entity.pdbx_description
1 polymer ?
#
loop_
_entity_poly.entity_id
_entity_poly.type
_entity_poly.pdbx_seq_one_letter_code
_entity_poly.pdbx_strand_id
1 'polypeptide(L)'
;MKYLKNLLSNYKFDPSKFKLGMRTLKTGLSVFLVLLLFHLFGWEGLQIGTLTAVFSLRESLDKSVHFGFSRIVGNSVGGFLSLLFF
;
A
#
# COMPACT_ATOMS: atom_id res chain seq x y z
N MET A 1 -39.40 10.94 -14.50
CA MET A 1 -38.94 9.59 -14.10
C MET A 1 -38.19 8.79 -15.19
N LYS A 2 -38.56 8.89 -16.48
CA LYS A 2 -37.84 8.22 -17.59
C LYS A 2 -36.38 8.69 -17.77
N TYR A 3 -36.11 9.99 -17.56
CA TYR A 3 -34.76 10.57 -17.70
C TYR A 3 -33.75 9.99 -16.70
N LEU A 4 -34.17 9.80 -15.45
CA LEU A 4 -33.35 9.24 -14.37
C LEU A 4 -33.00 7.76 -14.62
N LYS A 5 -33.95 6.98 -15.16
CA LYS A 5 -33.71 5.59 -15.57
C LYS A 5 -32.70 5.49 -16.71
N ASN A 6 -32.73 6.42 -17.67
CA ASN A 6 -31.76 6.46 -18.77
C ASN A 6 -30.35 6.85 -18.29
N LEU A 7 -30.25 7.75 -17.32
CA LEU A 7 -28.97 8.14 -16.72
C LEU A 7 -28.32 6.95 -15.97
N LEU A 8 -29.10 6.23 -15.17
CA LEU A 8 -28.64 5.05 -14.42
C LEU A 8 -28.32 3.85 -15.31
N SER A 9 -29.02 3.68 -16.44
CA SER A 9 -28.73 2.59 -17.38
C SER A 9 -27.37 2.74 -18.09
N ASN A 10 -26.85 3.96 -18.22
CA ASN A 10 -25.53 4.22 -18.81
C ASN A 10 -24.37 3.99 -17.83
N TYR A 11 -24.66 3.90 -16.52
CA TYR A 11 -23.69 3.62 -15.46
C TYR A 11 -23.66 2.14 -15.07
N LYS A 12 -23.98 1.24 -15.99
CA LYS A 12 -23.74 -0.19 -15.79
C LYS A 12 -22.23 -0.41 -15.75
N PHE A 13 -21.73 -0.67 -14.55
CA PHE A 13 -20.35 -1.09 -14.33
C PHE A 13 -20.09 -2.33 -15.19
N ASP A 14 -19.26 -2.17 -16.22
CA ASP A 14 -18.95 -3.20 -17.20
C ASP A 14 -17.64 -3.87 -16.76
N PRO A 15 -17.68 -4.99 -16.01
CA PRO A 15 -16.48 -5.62 -15.46
C PRO A 15 -15.49 -6.04 -16.54
N SER A 16 -15.95 -6.21 -17.78
CA SER A 16 -15.12 -6.52 -18.95
C SER A 16 -14.23 -5.34 -19.39
N LYS A 17 -14.57 -4.11 -19.01
CA LYS A 17 -13.75 -2.90 -19.24
C LYS A 17 -12.88 -2.54 -18.02
N PHE A 18 -13.00 -3.26 -16.91
CA PHE A 18 -12.23 -3.02 -15.70
C PHE A 18 -10.81 -3.58 -15.84
N LYS A 19 -9.95 -2.87 -16.58
CA LYS A 19 -8.52 -3.18 -16.66
C LYS A 19 -7.83 -2.67 -15.40
N LEU A 20 -7.81 -3.50 -14.36
CA LEU A 20 -6.97 -3.28 -13.19
C LEU A 20 -5.51 -3.18 -13.67
N GLY A 21 -4.96 -1.97 -13.65
CA GLY A 21 -3.58 -1.74 -14.05
C GLY A 21 -2.63 -2.54 -13.16
N MET A 22 -1.62 -3.16 -13.76
CA MET A 22 -0.58 -3.93 -13.06
C MET A 22 0.03 -3.16 -11.87
N ARG A 23 0.13 -1.83 -12.00
CA ARG A 23 0.60 -0.93 -10.94
C ARG A 23 -0.33 -0.91 -9.73
N THR A 24 -1.65 -0.80 -9.94
CA THR A 24 -2.66 -0.78 -8.87
C THR A 24 -2.78 -2.14 -8.17
N LEU A 25 -2.64 -3.23 -8.93
CA LEU A 25 -2.64 -4.59 -8.38
C LEU A 25 -1.44 -4.83 -7.47
N LYS A 26 -0.23 -4.48 -7.91
CA LYS A 26 0.98 -4.63 -7.10
C LYS A 26 0.92 -3.82 -5.80
N THR A 27 0.41 -2.58 -5.85
CA THR A 27 0.22 -1.75 -4.65
C THR A 27 -0.84 -2.33 -3.72
N GLY A 28 -2.00 -2.71 -4.27
CA GLY A 28 -3.11 -3.27 -3.49
C GLY A 28 -2.72 -4.57 -2.79
N LEU A 29 -2.02 -5.47 -3.51
CA LEU A 29 -1.53 -6.72 -2.95
C LEU A 29 -0.50 -6.48 -1.83
N SER A 30 0.42 -5.53 -2.03
CA SER A 30 1.43 -5.20 -1.02
C SER A 30 0.80 -4.67 0.28
N VAL A 31 -0.18 -3.77 0.17
CA VAL A 31 -0.92 -3.25 1.34
C VAL A 31 -1.73 -4.34 2.01
N PHE A 32 -2.42 -5.17 1.24
CA PHE A 32 -3.19 -6.29 1.76
C PHE A 32 -2.33 -7.26 2.57
N LEU A 33 -1.16 -7.64 2.05
CA LEU A 33 -0.23 -8.52 2.77
C LEU A 33 0.26 -7.91 4.08
N VAL A 34 0.57 -6.62 4.10
CA VAL A 34 1.02 -5.93 5.33
C VAL A 34 -0.10 -5.84 6.35
N LEU A 35 -1.33 -5.51 5.93
CA LEU A 35 -2.50 -5.53 6.81
C LEU A 35 -2.74 -6.91 7.38
N LEU A 36 -2.65 -7.95 6.55
CA LEU A 36 -2.84 -9.34 6.97
C LEU A 36 -1.80 -9.75 8.01
N LEU A 37 -0.51 -9.46 7.77
CA LEU A 37 0.54 -9.77 8.72
C LEU A 37 0.33 -9.06 10.06
N PHE A 38 0.07 -7.74 10.05
CA PHE A 38 -0.17 -7.00 11.29
C PHE A 38 -1.41 -7.50 12.04
N HIS A 39 -2.47 -7.87 11.32
CA HIS A 39 -3.68 -8.43 11.92
C HIS A 39 -3.42 -9.81 12.55
N LEU A 40 -2.63 -10.66 11.90
CA LEU A 40 -2.25 -11.97 12.42
C LEU A 40 -1.36 -11.88 13.67
N PHE A 41 -0.44 -10.92 13.71
CA PHE A 41 0.47 -10.73 14.84
C PHE A 41 -0.08 -9.79 15.94
N GLY A 42 -1.23 -9.14 15.71
CA GLY A 42 -1.83 -8.21 16.67
C GLY A 42 -0.95 -6.99 16.97
N TRP A 43 -0.08 -6.59 16.05
CA TRP A 43 0.89 -5.52 16.26
C TRP A 43 0.24 -4.14 16.15
N GLU A 44 0.60 -3.23 17.06
CA GLU A 44 0.22 -1.83 16.97
C GLU A 44 0.99 -1.11 15.84
N GLY A 45 0.42 -0.01 15.32
CA GLY A 45 1.07 0.76 14.24
C GLY A 45 0.72 0.32 12.81
N LEU A 46 -0.41 -0.36 12.61
CA LEU A 46 -0.96 -0.77 11.30
C LEU A 46 -0.89 0.35 10.24
N GLN A 47 -1.18 1.58 10.64
CA GLN A 47 -1.16 2.77 9.78
C GLN A 47 0.26 3.10 9.29
N ILE A 48 1.26 3.06 10.18
CA ILE A 48 2.65 3.33 9.82
C ILE A 48 3.22 2.20 8.96
N GLY A 49 2.85 0.94 9.26
CA GLY A 49 3.23 -0.22 8.46
C GLY A 49 2.69 -0.15 7.03
N THR A 50 1.40 0.18 6.87
CA THR A 50 0.78 0.33 5.54
C THR A 50 1.33 1.50 4.75
N LEU A 51 1.52 2.67 5.36
CA LEU A 51 2.17 3.82 4.71
C LEU A 51 3.59 3.48 4.25
N THR A 52 4.34 2.74 5.07
CA THR A 52 5.69 2.27 4.72
C THR A 52 5.67 1.27 3.58
N ALA A 53 4.68 0.38 3.51
CA ALA A 53 4.51 -0.57 2.42
C ALA A 53 4.23 0.13 1.08
N VAL A 54 3.32 1.10 1.07
CA VAL A 54 2.98 1.87 -0.14
C VAL A 54 4.17 2.71 -0.59
N PHE A 55 4.86 3.37 0.34
CA PHE A 55 5.96 4.27 0.01
C PHE A 55 7.24 3.52 -0.38
N SER A 56 7.45 2.31 0.14
CA SER A 56 8.57 1.46 -0.27
C SER A 56 8.39 0.91 -1.69
N LEU A 57 7.15 0.84 -2.19
CA LEU A 57 6.87 0.26 -3.49
C LEU A 57 7.25 1.22 -4.64
N ARG A 58 8.17 0.77 -5.48
CA ARG A 58 8.61 1.41 -6.72
C ARG A 58 8.18 0.60 -7.93
N GLU A 59 8.42 1.13 -9.12
CA GLU A 59 8.04 0.51 -10.40
C GLU A 59 8.66 -0.90 -10.59
N SER A 60 9.86 -1.11 -10.06
CA SER A 60 10.54 -2.41 -10.00
C SER A 60 10.73 -2.89 -8.56
N LEU A 61 10.65 -4.21 -8.37
CA LEU A 61 10.78 -4.84 -7.06
C LEU A 61 12.18 -4.65 -6.46
N ASP A 62 13.24 -4.77 -7.26
CA ASP A 62 14.63 -4.51 -6.82
C ASP A 62 14.80 -3.11 -6.24
N LYS A 63 14.27 -2.09 -6.92
CA LYS A 63 14.34 -0.71 -6.43
C LYS A 63 13.50 -0.54 -5.17
N SER A 64 12.38 -1.25 -5.07
CA SER A 64 11.50 -1.22 -3.89
C SER A 64 12.20 -1.78 -2.65
N VAL A 65 12.87 -2.92 -2.79
CA VAL A 65 13.60 -3.56 -1.69
C VAL A 65 14.80 -2.71 -1.26
N HIS A 66 15.60 -2.23 -2.21
CA HIS A 66 16.75 -1.37 -1.88
C HIS A 66 16.30 -0.10 -1.13
N PHE A 67 15.17 0.48 -1.53
CA PHE A 67 14.64 1.68 -0.90
C PHE A 67 14.01 1.41 0.47
N GLY A 68 13.24 0.33 0.60
CA GLY A 68 12.70 -0.12 1.89
C GLY A 68 13.81 -0.48 2.88
N PHE A 69 14.86 -1.15 2.42
CA PHE A 69 16.02 -1.50 3.24
C PHE A 69 16.77 -0.27 3.74
N SER A 70 17.03 0.70 2.85
CA SER A 70 17.66 1.97 3.22
C SER A 70 16.88 2.70 4.32
N ARG A 71 15.55 2.62 4.28
CA ARG A 71 14.66 3.20 5.29
C ARG A 71 14.72 2.45 6.62
N ILE A 72 14.77 1.12 6.61
CA ILE A 72 14.93 0.31 7.82
C ILE A 72 16.27 0.64 8.48
N VAL A 73 17.36 0.66 7.72
CA VAL A 73 18.70 1.01 8.24
C VAL A 73 18.70 2.43 8.80
N GLY A 74 18.17 3.41 8.05
CA GLY A 74 18.10 4.80 8.49
C GLY A 74 17.28 4.99 9.77
N ASN A 75 16.08 4.41 9.85
CA ASN A 75 15.22 4.50 11.04
C ASN A 75 15.82 3.75 12.24
N SER A 76 16.46 2.60 12.04
CA SER A 76 17.12 1.85 13.11
C SER A 76 18.35 2.58 13.65
N VAL A 77 19.19 3.14 12.78
CA VAL A 77 20.36 3.93 13.20
C VAL A 77 19.91 5.22 13.91
N GLY A 78 18.92 5.92 13.36
CA GLY A 78 18.36 7.12 13.98
C GLY A 78 17.73 6.84 15.35
N GLY A 79 16.93 5.78 15.46
CA GLY A 79 16.34 5.34 16.73
C GLY A 79 17.40 4.92 17.74
N PHE A 80 18.43 4.19 17.31
CA PHE A 80 19.53 3.77 18.17
C PHE A 80 20.37 4.95 18.69
N LEU A 81 20.73 5.89 17.81
CA LEU A 81 21.42 7.11 18.22
C LEU A 81 20.56 7.96 19.17
N SER A 82 19.24 8.02 18.96
CA SER A 82 18.33 8.69 19.87
C SER A 82 18.34 8.08 21.27
N LEU A 83 18.53 6.76 21.41
CA LEU A 83 18.65 6.10 22.72
C LEU A 83 20.01 6.35 23.40
N LEU A 84 21.05 6.68 22.62
CA LEU A 84 22.39 6.92 23.16
C LEU A 84 22.62 8.37 23.59
N PHE A 85 21.98 9.32 22.90
CA PHE A 85 22.20 10.76 23.11
C PHE A 85 21.06 11.47 23.85
N PHE A 86 19.97 10.77 24.20
CA PHE A 86 18.83 11.27 24.96
C PHE A 86 18.60 10.39 26.18
#